data_AF-A0A3M6V614-F1
#
_entry.id   AF-A0A3M6V614-F1
#
_cell.length_a   1.000
_cell.length_b   1.000
_cell.length_c   1.000
_cell.angle_alpha   90.00
_cell.angle_beta   90.00
_cell.angle_gamma   90.00
#
_symmetry.space_group_name_H-M   'P 1'
#
loop_
_entity.id
_entity.type
_entity.pdbx_description
1 polymer ?
#
loop_
_entity_poly.entity_id
_entity_poly.type
_entity_poly.pdbx_seq_one_letter_code
_entity_poly.pdbx_strand_id
1 'polypeptide(L)'
;MAQIHIPEEEIGVAFSGGGIRSAALSSGVLRRLLHREVKFGYVSCVSGGNYTAAAYLDWKYRHERTDDPDWHKIFFEHIRSRAGYLCNWKNPLQGILESIILVFLVITVNLLIPCIIYSAGAIPSAYVIDYVLGAVMRKGFNCSDVPQTSKGQNTSVRHCTQQFEIGHPEVREQFYLFSCLFLAFLVSYLIKTIVPTKRRSIARYFKILSGLLLALTFFPWLIQQSTGMLPNWLNALIIFLSIFFWLGFPPLRGEVSLVLMVYFYAFVVKWRVYETSVLGIVYEEQLFYILLLISGFFLWLTPFVGMFSTTAVFVYYR
;
A
#
# COMPACT_ATOMS: atom_id res chain seq x y z
N MET A 1 10.97 63.06 12.28
CA MET A 1 10.91 61.58 12.33
C MET A 1 11.45 61.15 13.68
N ALA A 2 10.59 60.66 14.57
CA ALA A 2 11.03 60.17 15.88
C ALA A 2 11.83 58.87 15.69
N GLN A 3 13.12 58.89 16.03
CA GLN A 3 13.90 57.68 16.18
C GLN A 3 13.43 56.99 17.46
N ILE A 4 12.77 55.85 17.29
CA ILE A 4 12.42 54.96 18.40
C ILE A 4 13.71 54.28 18.85
N HIS A 5 14.24 54.70 20.00
CA HIS A 5 15.37 54.04 20.64
C HIS A 5 14.82 52.83 21.41
N ILE A 6 14.90 51.65 20.79
CA ILE A 6 14.56 50.38 21.45
C ILE A 6 15.82 49.93 22.21
N PRO A 7 15.78 49.76 23.54
CA PRO A 7 16.92 49.27 24.30
C PRO A 7 17.34 47.88 23.79
N GLU A 8 18.66 47.63 23.73
CA GLU A 8 19.29 46.45 23.08
C GLU A 8 18.87 45.07 23.65
N GLU A 9 17.99 45.02 24.66
CA GLU A 9 17.59 43.80 25.38
C GLU A 9 16.12 43.35 25.16
N GLU A 10 15.27 44.09 24.42
CA GLU A 10 13.81 43.83 24.43
C GLU A 10 13.24 43.09 23.20
N ILE A 11 14.01 42.83 22.14
CA ILE A 11 13.46 42.22 20.92
C ILE A 11 13.53 40.69 21.02
N GLY A 12 12.36 40.04 20.93
CA GLY A 12 12.23 38.59 20.80
C GLY A 12 11.72 38.20 19.42
N VAL A 13 12.26 37.12 18.86
CA VAL A 13 11.82 36.55 17.57
C VAL A 13 11.11 35.22 17.82
N ALA A 14 9.90 35.07 17.28
CA ALA A 14 9.12 33.84 17.42
C ALA A 14 8.87 33.19 16.05
N PHE A 15 9.32 31.93 15.87
CA PHE A 15 9.08 31.15 14.66
C PHE A 15 7.99 30.10 14.88
N SER A 16 6.85 30.25 14.18
CA SER A 16 5.69 29.36 14.30
C SER A 16 5.94 27.95 13.73
N GLY A 17 5.03 27.03 14.02
CA GLY A 17 4.98 25.70 13.40
C GLY A 17 4.49 25.72 11.94
N GLY A 18 4.58 24.57 11.28
CA GLY A 18 4.16 24.39 9.88
C GLY A 18 5.13 23.59 9.00
N GLY A 19 5.90 22.67 9.60
CA GLY A 19 6.83 21.80 8.89
C GLY A 19 7.85 22.56 8.02
N ILE A 20 8.18 21.99 6.87
CA ILE A 20 9.19 22.53 5.94
C ILE A 20 8.82 23.92 5.41
N ARG A 21 7.52 24.21 5.24
CA ARG A 21 7.06 25.54 4.82
C ARG A 21 7.44 26.61 5.84
N SER A 22 7.20 26.34 7.12
CA SER A 22 7.58 27.29 8.18
C SER A 22 9.08 27.46 8.26
N ALA A 23 9.86 26.37 8.18
CA ALA A 23 11.32 26.42 8.15
C ALA A 23 11.87 27.31 7.01
N ALA A 24 11.32 27.18 5.80
CA ALA A 24 11.72 27.99 4.66
C ALA A 24 11.43 29.49 4.91
N LEU A 25 10.21 29.83 5.34
CA LEU A 25 9.82 31.21 5.61
C LEU A 25 10.64 31.82 6.76
N SER A 26 10.75 31.12 7.88
CA SER A 26 11.54 31.54 9.04
C SER A 26 13.01 31.76 8.69
N SER A 27 13.59 30.93 7.82
CA SER A 27 14.97 31.14 7.35
C SER A 27 15.13 32.45 6.57
N GLY A 28 14.14 32.82 5.76
CA GLY A 28 14.14 34.09 5.02
C GLY A 28 13.97 35.30 5.94
N VAL A 29 13.06 35.20 6.92
CA VAL A 29 12.85 36.24 7.94
C VAL A 29 14.13 36.45 8.75
N LEU A 30 14.72 35.37 9.27
CA LEU A 30 15.97 35.42 10.02
C LEU A 30 17.10 36.05 9.19
N ARG A 31 17.26 35.64 7.93
CA ARG A 31 18.25 36.22 7.02
C ARG A 31 18.07 37.73 6.88
N ARG A 32 16.84 38.20 6.79
CA ARG A 32 16.55 39.63 6.65
C ARG A 32 16.80 40.40 7.95
N LEU A 33 16.49 39.82 9.10
CA LEU A 33 16.77 40.42 10.42
C LEU A 33 18.28 40.57 10.65
N LEU A 34 19.04 39.50 10.41
CA LEU A 34 20.49 39.50 10.57
C LEU A 34 21.20 40.45 9.59
N HIS A 35 20.76 40.50 8.32
CA HIS A 35 21.27 41.48 7.35
C HIS A 35 20.97 42.93 7.75
N ARG A 36 19.92 43.17 8.54
CA ARG A 36 19.58 44.51 9.06
C ARG A 36 20.22 44.79 10.41
N GLU A 37 21.11 43.91 10.88
CA GLU A 37 21.81 44.00 12.16
C GLU A 37 20.84 44.15 13.34
N VAL A 38 19.65 43.56 13.23
CA VAL A 38 18.66 43.56 14.31
C VAL A 38 19.15 42.62 15.40
N LYS A 39 19.53 43.18 16.55
CA LYS A 39 19.85 42.43 17.75
C LYS A 39 18.57 41.97 18.44
N PHE A 40 18.46 40.67 18.73
CA PHE A 40 17.36 40.10 19.49
C PHE A 40 17.92 39.18 20.59
N GLY A 41 17.36 39.30 21.80
CA GLY A 41 17.81 38.55 22.98
C GLY A 41 17.14 37.18 23.13
N TYR A 42 15.96 37.00 22.53
CA TYR A 42 15.15 35.79 22.69
C TYR A 42 14.74 35.20 21.34
N VAL A 43 14.82 33.88 21.22
CA VAL A 43 14.25 33.12 20.11
C VAL A 43 13.30 32.06 20.66
N SER A 44 12.03 32.15 20.29
CA SER A 44 11.02 31.12 20.55
C SER A 44 10.69 30.41 19.25
N CYS A 45 10.46 29.10 19.30
CA CYS A 45 10.13 28.33 18.11
C CYS A 45 9.32 27.07 18.40
N VAL A 46 8.54 26.62 17.42
CA VAL A 46 7.73 25.39 17.50
C VAL A 46 7.81 24.64 16.17
N SER A 47 7.93 23.29 16.22
CA SER A 47 7.85 22.41 15.05
C SER A 47 8.78 22.87 13.92
N GLY A 48 8.25 23.19 12.73
CA GLY A 48 9.03 23.63 11.57
C GLY A 48 9.93 24.85 11.81
N GLY A 49 9.49 25.82 12.62
CA GLY A 49 10.30 26.99 12.96
C GLY A 49 11.55 26.65 13.79
N ASN A 50 11.52 25.51 14.50
CA ASN A 50 12.65 25.02 15.28
C ASN A 50 13.84 24.61 14.39
N TYR A 51 13.61 24.12 13.16
CA TYR A 51 14.72 23.77 12.26
C TYR A 51 15.62 24.97 11.97
N THR A 52 15.02 26.14 11.73
CA THR A 52 15.77 27.39 11.49
C THR A 52 16.39 27.92 12.78
N ALA A 53 15.61 28.04 13.85
CA ALA A 53 16.08 28.59 15.12
C ALA A 53 17.23 27.76 15.70
N ALA A 54 17.06 26.44 15.79
CA ALA A 54 18.08 25.56 16.34
C ALA A 54 19.35 25.55 15.49
N ALA A 55 19.22 25.52 14.14
CA ALA A 55 20.38 25.60 13.26
C ALA A 55 21.17 26.91 13.42
N TYR A 56 20.46 28.04 13.54
CA TYR A 56 21.10 29.33 13.79
C TYR A 56 21.76 29.40 15.16
N LEU A 57 21.08 28.96 16.23
CA LEU A 57 21.63 28.98 17.59
C LEU A 57 22.84 28.04 17.74
N ASP A 58 22.81 26.85 17.14
CA ASP A 58 23.95 25.94 17.09
C ASP A 58 25.13 26.56 16.33
N TRP A 59 24.86 27.17 15.18
CA TRP A 59 25.91 27.85 14.41
C TRP A 59 26.50 29.03 15.19
N LYS A 60 25.65 29.87 15.79
CA LYS A 60 26.06 30.99 16.66
C LYS A 60 26.88 30.50 17.86
N TYR A 61 26.48 29.40 18.49
CA TYR A 61 27.22 28.79 19.60
C TYR A 61 28.65 28.39 19.20
N ARG A 62 28.84 27.86 17.99
CA ARG A 62 30.16 27.48 17.46
C ARG A 62 31.03 28.67 17.04
N HIS A 63 30.45 29.86 16.89
CA HIS A 63 31.13 31.09 16.50
C HIS A 63 31.10 32.07 17.68
N GLU A 64 31.58 31.62 18.84
CA GLU A 64 31.79 32.44 20.04
C GLU A 64 30.53 33.16 20.59
N ARG A 65 29.33 32.73 20.17
CA ARG A 65 28.04 33.33 20.53
C ARG A 65 27.88 34.78 20.06
N THR A 66 28.70 35.24 19.12
CA THR A 66 28.63 36.59 18.56
C THR A 66 27.92 36.58 17.22
N ASP A 67 27.21 37.67 16.91
CA ASP A 67 26.65 37.90 15.59
C ASP A 67 27.67 38.67 14.76
N ASP A 68 28.05 38.10 13.62
CA ASP A 68 28.98 38.70 12.68
C ASP A 68 28.46 38.49 11.24
N PRO A 69 28.47 39.55 10.40
CA PRO A 69 27.91 39.50 9.05
C PRO A 69 28.56 38.45 8.14
N ASP A 70 29.85 38.16 8.33
CA ASP A 70 30.60 37.25 7.47
C ASP A 70 30.18 35.81 7.71
N TRP A 71 30.10 35.37 8.98
CA TRP A 71 29.61 34.01 9.23
C TRP A 71 28.12 33.87 8.94
N HIS A 72 27.29 34.91 9.13
CA HIS A 72 25.87 34.86 8.75
C HIS A 72 25.71 34.53 7.26
N LYS A 73 26.52 35.16 6.41
CA LYS A 73 26.54 34.88 4.97
C LYS A 73 26.91 33.43 4.71
N ILE A 74 27.99 32.94 5.33
CA ILE A 74 28.46 31.54 5.22
C ILE A 74 27.37 30.57 5.68
N PHE A 75 26.69 30.84 6.81
CA PHE A 75 25.60 30.04 7.35
C PHE A 75 24.45 29.85 6.34
N PHE A 76 23.95 30.95 5.77
CA PHE A 76 22.87 30.86 4.79
C PHE A 76 23.32 30.25 3.46
N GLU A 77 24.56 30.47 3.03
CA GLU A 77 25.12 29.78 1.87
C GLU A 77 25.24 28.28 2.09
N HIS A 78 25.63 27.86 3.29
CA HIS A 78 25.74 26.46 3.70
C HIS A 78 24.38 25.76 3.77
N ILE A 79 23.36 26.43 4.31
CA ILE A 79 21.99 25.92 4.26
C ILE A 79 21.51 25.82 2.81
N ARG A 80 21.73 26.85 1.99
CA ARG A 80 21.29 26.88 0.59
C ARG A 80 22.02 25.86 -0.28
N SER A 81 23.28 25.52 0.01
CA SER A 81 24.03 24.49 -0.71
C SER A 81 23.54 23.08 -0.40
N ARG A 82 22.95 22.87 0.78
CA ARG A 82 22.47 21.56 1.25
C ARG A 82 20.94 21.40 1.19
N ALA A 83 20.19 22.46 0.85
CA ALA A 83 18.73 22.42 0.75
C ALA A 83 18.21 21.47 -0.35
N GLY A 84 19.01 21.20 -1.39
CA GLY A 84 18.68 20.28 -2.49
C GLY A 84 18.96 18.82 -2.17
N TYR A 85 18.86 18.38 -0.91
CA TYR A 85 19.24 17.02 -0.51
C TYR A 85 18.38 15.91 -1.15
N LEU A 86 17.13 16.22 -1.57
CA LEU A 86 16.29 15.30 -2.35
C LEU A 86 16.44 15.55 -3.85
N CYS A 87 16.36 16.81 -4.27
CA CYS A 87 16.52 17.21 -5.67
C CYS A 87 17.28 18.54 -5.75
N ASN A 88 18.46 18.51 -6.37
CA ASN A 88 19.31 19.66 -6.57
C ASN A 88 18.90 20.44 -7.83
N TRP A 89 17.91 21.30 -7.67
CA TRP A 89 17.43 22.19 -8.74
C TRP A 89 18.38 23.36 -9.07
N LYS A 90 19.58 23.43 -8.46
CA LYS A 90 20.59 24.40 -8.90
C LYS A 90 21.14 24.06 -10.29
N ASN A 91 21.17 22.78 -10.64
CA ASN A 91 21.47 22.31 -11.98
C ASN A 91 20.21 21.61 -12.51
N PRO A 92 19.49 22.20 -13.49
CA PRO A 92 18.18 21.71 -13.93
C PRO A 92 18.24 20.27 -14.46
N LEU A 93 19.32 19.87 -15.14
CA LEU A 93 19.48 18.50 -15.65
C LEU A 93 19.60 17.49 -14.51
N GLN A 94 20.38 17.83 -13.48
CA GLN A 94 20.55 17.00 -12.29
C GLN A 94 19.24 16.92 -11.49
N GLY A 95 18.56 18.05 -11.31
CA GLY A 95 17.27 18.10 -10.62
C GLY A 95 16.18 17.27 -11.30
N ILE A 96 16.12 17.27 -12.65
CA ILE A 96 15.20 16.41 -13.42
C ILE A 96 15.53 14.94 -13.19
N LEU A 97 16.81 14.55 -13.31
CA LEU A 97 17.23 13.16 -13.12
C LEU A 97 16.94 12.65 -11.70
N GLU A 98 17.26 13.43 -10.68
CA GLU A 98 16.97 13.10 -9.28
C GLU A 98 15.46 13.03 -9.00
N SER A 99 14.66 13.90 -9.63
CA SER A 99 13.20 13.85 -9.53
C SER A 99 12.63 12.59 -10.19
N ILE A 100 13.17 12.19 -11.34
CA ILE A 100 12.78 10.94 -12.01
C ILE A 100 13.11 9.75 -11.10
N ILE A 101 14.32 9.70 -10.54
CA ILE A 101 14.73 8.64 -9.60
C ILE A 101 13.78 8.60 -8.39
N LEU A 102 13.44 9.74 -7.80
CA LEU A 102 12.52 9.83 -6.67
C LEU A 102 11.13 9.28 -7.04
N VAL A 103 10.59 9.66 -8.20
CA VAL A 103 9.29 9.17 -8.67
C VAL A 103 9.34 7.65 -8.89
N PHE A 104 10.38 7.14 -9.54
CA PHE A 104 10.57 5.69 -9.74
C PHE A 104 10.72 4.94 -8.42
N LEU A 105 11.45 5.50 -7.45
CA LEU A 105 11.60 4.93 -6.11
C LEU A 105 10.24 4.84 -5.41
N VAL A 106 9.46 5.93 -5.45
CA VAL A 106 8.10 5.97 -4.86
C VAL A 106 7.19 4.95 -5.52
N ILE A 107 7.17 4.85 -6.85
CA ILE A 107 6.37 3.87 -7.59
C ILE A 107 6.82 2.45 -7.25
N THR A 108 8.12 2.19 -7.22
CA THR A 108 8.66 0.86 -6.96
C THR A 108 8.30 0.39 -5.56
N VAL A 109 8.52 1.24 -4.55
CA VAL A 109 8.29 0.89 -3.13
C VAL A 109 6.80 0.81 -2.80
N ASN A 110 5.97 1.71 -3.33
CA ASN A 110 4.56 1.80 -2.92
C ASN A 110 3.59 1.06 -3.84
N LEU A 111 3.98 0.72 -5.07
CA LEU A 111 3.10 0.06 -6.04
C LEU A 111 3.69 -1.29 -6.50
N LEU A 112 4.88 -1.29 -7.10
CA LEU A 112 5.40 -2.51 -7.74
C LEU A 112 5.69 -3.62 -6.73
N ILE A 113 6.42 -3.30 -5.65
CA ILE A 113 6.78 -4.27 -4.61
C ILE A 113 5.52 -4.90 -3.98
N PRO A 114 4.54 -4.12 -3.47
CA PRO A 114 3.29 -4.68 -2.97
C PRO A 114 2.56 -5.53 -4.00
N CYS A 115 2.42 -5.06 -5.24
CA CYS A 115 1.74 -5.83 -6.29
C CYS A 115 2.40 -7.20 -6.53
N ILE A 116 3.74 -7.25 -6.62
CA ILE A 116 4.49 -8.50 -6.82
C ILE A 116 4.31 -9.44 -5.62
N ILE A 117 4.52 -8.95 -4.39
CA ILE A 117 4.45 -9.78 -3.19
C ILE A 117 3.02 -10.29 -2.96
N TYR A 118 2.02 -9.42 -3.04
CA TYR A 118 0.64 -9.82 -2.81
C TYR A 118 0.09 -10.71 -3.93
N SER A 119 0.48 -10.51 -5.18
CA SER A 119 0.08 -11.40 -6.28
C SER A 119 0.76 -12.77 -6.21
N ALA A 120 2.01 -12.84 -5.76
CA ALA A 120 2.74 -14.10 -5.60
C ALA A 120 2.05 -15.05 -4.60
N GLY A 121 1.30 -14.54 -3.62
CA GLY A 121 0.52 -15.38 -2.71
C GLY A 121 -0.76 -15.97 -3.32
N ALA A 122 -1.27 -15.44 -4.43
CA ALA A 122 -2.59 -15.80 -4.95
C ALA A 122 -2.62 -17.20 -5.59
N ILE A 123 -1.63 -17.54 -6.42
CA ILE A 123 -1.57 -18.83 -7.12
C ILE A 123 -1.35 -20.01 -6.13
N PRO A 124 -0.41 -19.94 -5.17
CA PRO A 124 -0.28 -20.97 -4.14
C PRO A 124 -1.54 -21.10 -3.27
N SER A 125 -2.18 -19.97 -2.91
CA SER A 125 -3.44 -20.01 -2.15
C SER A 125 -4.53 -20.74 -2.92
N ALA A 126 -4.67 -20.48 -4.23
CA ALA A 126 -5.61 -21.18 -5.08
C ALA A 126 -5.32 -22.68 -5.17
N TYR A 127 -4.05 -23.08 -5.26
CA TYR A 127 -3.67 -24.50 -5.23
C TYR A 127 -4.06 -25.17 -3.90
N VAL A 128 -3.80 -24.53 -2.76
CA VAL A 128 -4.15 -25.07 -1.44
C VAL A 128 -5.66 -25.18 -1.27
N ILE A 129 -6.42 -24.16 -1.67
CA ILE A 129 -7.89 -24.17 -1.58
C ILE A 129 -8.46 -25.27 -2.49
N ASP A 130 -7.96 -25.41 -3.71
CA ASP A 130 -8.36 -26.49 -4.61
C ASP A 130 -8.07 -27.88 -4.02
N TYR A 131 -6.87 -28.08 -3.47
CA TYR A 131 -6.47 -29.34 -2.88
C TYR A 131 -7.32 -29.73 -1.65
N VAL A 132 -7.64 -28.78 -0.77
CA VAL A 132 -8.35 -29.06 0.50
C VAL A 132 -9.87 -29.01 0.34
N LEU A 133 -10.40 -28.03 -0.39
CA LEU A 133 -11.83 -27.68 -0.44
C LEU A 133 -12.41 -27.72 -1.86
N GLY A 134 -11.58 -27.82 -2.90
CA GLY A 134 -12.00 -27.78 -4.30
C GLY A 134 -13.02 -28.87 -4.65
N ALA A 135 -12.88 -30.08 -4.10
CA ALA A 135 -13.84 -31.17 -4.31
C ALA A 135 -15.26 -30.81 -3.83
N VAL A 136 -15.39 -30.13 -2.69
CA VAL A 136 -16.68 -29.66 -2.17
C VAL A 136 -17.18 -28.46 -2.97
N MET A 137 -16.29 -27.53 -3.33
CA MET A 137 -16.63 -26.35 -4.12
C MET A 137 -17.12 -26.69 -5.54
N ARG A 138 -16.67 -27.79 -6.14
CA ARG A 138 -17.14 -28.24 -7.46
C ARG A 138 -18.51 -28.92 -7.44
N LYS A 139 -18.99 -29.42 -6.29
CA LYS A 139 -20.33 -30.05 -6.18
C LYS A 139 -21.40 -29.06 -6.63
N GLY A 140 -22.43 -29.51 -7.36
CA GLY A 140 -23.46 -28.59 -7.87
C GLY A 140 -23.19 -27.98 -9.26
N PHE A 141 -21.97 -28.09 -9.78
CA PHE A 141 -21.61 -27.61 -11.13
C PHE A 141 -21.28 -28.79 -12.06
N ASN A 142 -21.85 -28.79 -13.26
CA ASN A 142 -21.40 -29.66 -14.35
C ASN A 142 -20.39 -28.92 -15.20
N CYS A 143 -19.14 -29.35 -15.14
CA CYS A 143 -18.03 -28.75 -15.88
C CYS A 143 -17.70 -29.62 -17.08
N SER A 144 -18.23 -29.25 -18.25
CA SER A 144 -18.01 -29.94 -19.52
C SER A 144 -17.11 -29.12 -20.45
N ASP A 145 -16.28 -29.81 -21.21
CA ASP A 145 -15.42 -29.19 -22.21
C ASP A 145 -16.23 -28.92 -23.48
N VAL A 146 -16.39 -27.65 -23.83
CA VAL A 146 -17.05 -27.26 -25.07
C VAL A 146 -15.98 -26.93 -26.10
N PRO A 147 -15.97 -27.60 -27.27
CA PRO A 147 -15.03 -27.27 -28.33
C PRO A 147 -15.33 -25.88 -28.89
N GLN A 148 -14.38 -24.95 -28.80
CA GLN A 148 -14.45 -23.66 -29.48
C GLN A 148 -13.63 -23.72 -30.76
N THR A 149 -14.29 -23.49 -31.90
CA THR A 149 -13.64 -23.32 -33.20
C THR A 149 -13.26 -21.86 -33.38
N SER A 150 -12.09 -21.46 -32.88
CA SER A 150 -11.52 -20.13 -33.15
C SER A 150 -10.18 -20.26 -33.87
N LYS A 151 -10.12 -19.77 -35.13
CA LYS A 151 -8.90 -19.62 -35.94
C LYS A 151 -8.02 -20.88 -36.08
N GLY A 152 -8.61 -22.02 -36.42
CA GLY A 152 -7.85 -23.21 -36.82
C GLY A 152 -7.10 -23.93 -35.70
N GLN A 153 -7.28 -23.53 -34.44
CA GLN A 153 -6.86 -24.28 -33.26
C GLN A 153 -8.09 -24.92 -32.61
N ASN A 154 -8.00 -26.22 -32.32
CA ASN A 154 -8.99 -26.93 -31.51
C ASN A 154 -8.75 -26.58 -30.03
N THR A 155 -9.30 -25.47 -29.55
CA THR A 155 -9.28 -25.13 -28.13
C THR A 155 -10.60 -25.56 -27.48
N SER A 156 -10.52 -26.45 -26.50
CA SER A 156 -11.65 -26.79 -25.63
C SER A 156 -11.70 -25.79 -24.49
N VAL A 157 -12.82 -25.07 -24.34
CA VAL A 157 -13.05 -24.20 -23.19
C VAL A 157 -13.97 -24.94 -22.22
N ARG A 158 -13.49 -25.13 -20.99
CA ARG A 158 -14.30 -25.77 -19.95
C ARG A 158 -15.37 -24.80 -19.47
N HIS A 159 -16.62 -25.17 -19.67
CA HIS A 159 -17.79 -24.43 -19.21
C HIS A 159 -18.42 -25.16 -18.03
N CYS A 160 -18.42 -24.51 -16.87
CA CYS A 160 -19.14 -24.98 -15.69
C CYS A 160 -20.51 -24.32 -15.63
N THR A 161 -21.56 -25.11 -15.84
CA THR A 161 -22.95 -24.68 -15.68
C THR A 161 -23.51 -25.25 -14.39
N GLN A 162 -24.39 -24.49 -13.74
CA GLN A 162 -25.07 -24.97 -12.54
C GLN A 162 -26.02 -26.10 -12.94
N GLN A 163 -25.84 -27.29 -12.36
CA GLN A 163 -26.63 -28.47 -12.69
C GLN A 163 -27.82 -28.67 -11.75
N PHE A 164 -27.73 -28.15 -10.52
CA PHE A 164 -28.68 -28.43 -9.46
C PHE A 164 -29.21 -27.15 -8.80
N GLU A 165 -30.52 -27.12 -8.52
CA GLU A 165 -31.17 -26.06 -7.75
C GLU A 165 -30.64 -26.02 -6.30
N ILE A 166 -30.79 -24.87 -5.63
CA ILE A 166 -30.23 -24.53 -4.30
C ILE A 166 -30.68 -25.50 -3.16
N GLY A 167 -31.61 -26.42 -3.43
CA GLY A 167 -32.11 -27.43 -2.48
C GLY A 167 -31.63 -28.87 -2.66
N HIS A 168 -30.87 -29.19 -3.71
CA HIS A 168 -30.43 -30.57 -3.98
C HIS A 168 -29.41 -31.08 -2.94
N PRO A 169 -29.44 -32.38 -2.57
CA PRO A 169 -28.59 -32.93 -1.50
C PRO A 169 -27.08 -32.73 -1.74
N GLU A 170 -26.63 -32.69 -3.00
CA GLU A 170 -25.21 -32.48 -3.34
C GLU A 170 -24.72 -31.04 -3.10
N VAL A 171 -25.61 -30.05 -3.23
CA VAL A 171 -25.31 -28.62 -2.97
C VAL A 171 -25.31 -28.32 -1.46
N ARG A 172 -25.91 -29.20 -0.65
CA ARG A 172 -25.98 -29.07 0.81
C ARG A 172 -24.61 -29.08 1.47
N GLU A 173 -23.65 -29.80 0.92
CA GLU A 173 -22.28 -29.82 1.44
C GLU A 173 -21.58 -28.46 1.32
N GLN A 174 -21.81 -27.71 0.24
CA GLN A 174 -21.29 -26.36 0.09
C GLN A 174 -21.89 -25.43 1.14
N PHE A 175 -23.21 -25.53 1.35
CA PHE A 175 -23.90 -24.75 2.37
C PHE A 175 -23.37 -25.05 3.77
N TYR A 176 -23.12 -26.33 4.09
CA TYR A 176 -22.48 -26.70 5.35
C TYR A 176 -21.06 -26.16 5.47
N LEU A 177 -20.25 -26.23 4.41
CA LEU A 177 -18.89 -25.66 4.41
C LEU A 177 -18.92 -24.16 4.75
N PHE A 178 -19.74 -23.38 4.04
CA PHE A 178 -19.83 -21.93 4.27
C PHE A 178 -20.40 -21.61 5.66
N SER A 179 -21.43 -22.34 6.10
CA SER A 179 -22.03 -22.15 7.42
C SER A 179 -21.03 -22.47 8.53
N CYS A 180 -20.28 -23.57 8.42
CA CYS A 180 -19.26 -23.96 9.39
C CYS A 180 -18.11 -22.94 9.44
N LEU A 181 -17.62 -22.46 8.29
CA LEU A 181 -16.58 -21.43 8.23
C LEU A 181 -17.06 -20.09 8.81
N PHE A 182 -18.31 -19.70 8.52
CA PHE A 182 -18.92 -18.51 9.09
C PHE A 182 -19.10 -18.60 10.60
N LEU A 183 -19.60 -19.73 11.11
CA LEU A 183 -19.71 -19.99 12.55
C LEU A 183 -18.33 -20.00 13.21
N ALA A 184 -17.33 -20.63 12.62
CA ALA A 184 -15.96 -20.63 13.14
C ALA A 184 -15.38 -19.21 13.21
N PHE A 185 -15.66 -18.38 12.20
CA PHE A 185 -15.28 -16.96 12.20
C PHE A 185 -15.99 -16.18 13.32
N LEU A 186 -17.31 -16.33 13.45
CA LEU A 186 -18.11 -15.66 14.48
C LEU A 186 -17.64 -16.06 15.89
N VAL A 187 -17.49 -17.36 16.14
CA VAL A 187 -17.01 -17.88 17.43
C VAL A 187 -15.61 -17.37 17.73
N SER A 188 -14.68 -17.41 16.76
CA SER A 188 -13.32 -16.89 16.94
C SER A 188 -13.31 -15.38 17.20
N TYR A 189 -14.21 -14.63 16.57
CA TYR A 189 -14.40 -13.19 16.79
C TYR A 189 -14.88 -12.91 18.22
N LEU A 190 -15.91 -13.62 18.69
CA LEU A 190 -16.44 -13.48 20.04
C LEU A 190 -15.41 -13.87 21.11
N ILE A 191 -14.72 -15.01 20.90
CA ILE A 191 -13.63 -15.48 21.78
C ILE A 191 -12.53 -14.42 21.87
N LYS A 192 -12.11 -13.81 20.76
CA LYS A 192 -11.11 -12.73 20.77
C LYS A 192 -11.53 -11.55 21.65
N THR A 193 -12.81 -11.24 21.71
CA THR A 193 -13.37 -10.14 22.50
C THR A 193 -13.36 -10.45 23.99
N ILE A 194 -13.65 -11.70 24.37
CA ILE A 194 -13.80 -12.12 25.78
C ILE A 194 -12.46 -12.55 26.41
N VAL A 195 -11.54 -13.12 25.63
CA VAL A 195 -10.33 -13.77 26.15
C VAL A 195 -9.28 -12.78 26.67
N PRO A 196 -8.60 -13.10 27.81
CA PRO A 196 -7.54 -12.27 28.38
C PRO A 196 -6.36 -12.07 27.42
N THR A 197 -5.64 -10.96 27.61
CA THR A 197 -4.61 -10.43 26.70
C THR A 197 -3.57 -11.46 26.27
N LYS A 198 -3.21 -12.40 27.15
CA LYS A 198 -2.22 -13.46 26.91
C LYS A 198 -2.62 -14.47 25.83
N ARG A 199 -3.91 -14.79 25.69
CA ARG A 199 -4.43 -15.74 24.66
C ARG A 199 -5.10 -15.04 23.48
N ARG A 200 -5.21 -13.71 23.50
CA ARG A 200 -5.81 -12.91 22.44
C ARG A 200 -5.10 -13.07 21.08
N SER A 201 -3.80 -13.38 21.08
CA SER A 201 -3.05 -13.62 19.83
C SER A 201 -3.53 -14.88 19.09
N ILE A 202 -3.75 -15.98 19.83
CA ILE A 202 -4.24 -17.25 19.27
C ILE A 202 -5.66 -17.07 18.72
N ALA A 203 -6.56 -16.44 19.47
CA ALA A 203 -7.91 -16.15 19.01
C ALA A 203 -7.92 -15.24 17.77
N ARG A 204 -6.98 -14.27 17.69
CA ARG A 204 -6.79 -13.43 16.51
C ARG A 204 -6.36 -14.25 15.29
N TYR A 205 -5.43 -15.19 15.45
CA TYR A 205 -4.99 -16.08 14.38
C TYR A 205 -6.17 -16.89 13.82
N PHE A 206 -6.93 -17.58 14.68
CA PHE A 206 -8.09 -18.36 14.23
C PHE A 206 -9.17 -17.50 13.56
N LYS A 207 -9.42 -16.28 14.07
CA LYS A 207 -10.32 -15.32 13.42
C LYS A 207 -9.84 -14.94 12.01
N ILE A 208 -8.55 -14.68 11.83
CA ILE A 208 -7.99 -14.32 10.52
C ILE A 208 -8.05 -15.52 9.59
N LEU A 209 -7.64 -16.70 10.06
CA LEU A 209 -7.62 -17.93 9.27
C LEU A 209 -9.03 -18.32 8.80
N SER A 210 -10.00 -18.38 9.70
CA SER A 210 -11.40 -18.70 9.36
C SER A 210 -12.02 -17.67 8.43
N GLY A 211 -11.77 -16.37 8.65
CA GLY A 211 -12.25 -15.30 7.77
C GLY A 211 -11.64 -15.37 6.37
N LEU A 212 -10.34 -15.68 6.28
CA LEU A 212 -9.64 -15.82 5.01
C LEU A 212 -10.10 -17.07 4.25
N LEU A 213 -10.26 -18.21 4.92
CA LEU A 213 -10.82 -19.42 4.31
C LEU A 213 -12.27 -19.19 3.83
N LEU A 214 -13.09 -18.50 4.62
CA LEU A 214 -14.45 -18.13 4.21
C LEU A 214 -14.41 -17.24 2.97
N ALA A 215 -13.60 -16.18 2.96
CA ALA A 215 -13.50 -15.28 1.81
C ALA A 215 -13.00 -16.00 0.54
N LEU A 216 -11.94 -16.81 0.66
CA LEU A 216 -11.34 -17.55 -0.45
C LEU A 216 -12.18 -18.73 -0.94
N THR A 217 -13.28 -19.09 -0.28
CA THR A 217 -14.18 -20.15 -0.74
C THR A 217 -15.52 -19.59 -1.19
N PHE A 218 -16.10 -18.68 -0.40
CA PHE A 218 -17.39 -18.07 -0.68
C PHE A 218 -17.36 -17.12 -1.87
N PHE A 219 -16.38 -16.20 -1.97
CA PHE A 219 -16.34 -15.24 -3.08
C PHE A 219 -16.11 -15.91 -4.45
N PRO A 220 -15.16 -16.85 -4.63
CA PRO A 220 -15.02 -17.55 -5.91
C PRO A 220 -16.29 -18.30 -6.31
N TRP A 221 -16.95 -18.97 -5.35
CA TRP A 221 -18.21 -19.65 -5.58
C TRP A 221 -19.32 -18.68 -5.97
N LEU A 222 -19.45 -17.54 -5.28
CA LEU A 222 -20.44 -16.51 -5.61
C LEU A 222 -20.20 -15.90 -7.00
N ILE A 223 -18.93 -15.63 -7.35
CA ILE A 223 -18.55 -15.14 -8.67
C ILE A 223 -18.92 -16.21 -9.72
N GLN A 224 -18.59 -17.48 -9.51
CA GLN A 224 -18.94 -18.56 -10.44
C GLN A 224 -20.45 -18.68 -10.63
N GLN A 225 -21.20 -18.71 -9.52
CA GLN A 225 -22.66 -18.78 -9.51
C GLN A 225 -23.29 -17.62 -10.30
N SER A 226 -22.71 -16.43 -10.17
CA SER A 226 -23.21 -15.22 -10.81
C SER A 226 -22.68 -15.01 -12.24
N THR A 227 -21.72 -15.80 -12.73
CA THR A 227 -21.09 -15.60 -14.06
C THR A 227 -22.10 -15.77 -15.22
N GLY A 228 -23.21 -16.48 -15.01
CA GLY A 228 -24.31 -16.60 -15.98
C GLY A 228 -25.40 -15.53 -15.87
N MET A 229 -25.45 -14.78 -14.77
CA MET A 229 -26.50 -13.79 -14.48
C MET A 229 -26.00 -12.34 -14.50
N LEU A 230 -24.74 -12.11 -14.10
CA LEU A 230 -24.16 -10.78 -14.00
C LEU A 230 -23.41 -10.41 -15.29
N PRO A 231 -23.75 -9.27 -15.90
CA PRO A 231 -23.05 -8.78 -17.08
C PRO A 231 -21.63 -8.28 -16.74
N ASN A 232 -20.70 -8.42 -17.69
CA ASN A 232 -19.29 -8.08 -17.53
C ASN A 232 -19.01 -6.64 -17.06
N TRP A 233 -19.94 -5.69 -17.29
CA TRP A 233 -19.80 -4.31 -16.84
C TRP A 233 -19.84 -4.16 -15.31
N LEU A 234 -20.49 -5.08 -14.58
CA LEU A 234 -20.53 -5.01 -13.12
C LEU A 234 -19.13 -5.25 -12.52
N ASN A 235 -18.36 -6.16 -13.11
CA ASN A 235 -16.96 -6.40 -12.71
C ASN A 235 -16.10 -5.15 -12.96
N ALA A 236 -16.32 -4.47 -14.09
CA ALA A 236 -15.64 -3.21 -14.40
C ALA A 236 -16.04 -2.09 -13.43
N LEU A 237 -17.30 -2.04 -13.01
CA LEU A 237 -17.79 -1.06 -12.03
C LEU A 237 -17.10 -1.23 -10.67
N ILE A 238 -16.93 -2.47 -10.19
CA ILE A 238 -16.21 -2.74 -8.93
C ILE A 238 -14.78 -2.20 -9.00
N ILE A 239 -14.07 -2.45 -10.11
CA ILE A 239 -12.69 -1.98 -10.32
C ILE A 239 -12.67 -0.45 -10.38
N PHE A 240 -13.57 0.16 -11.15
CA PHE A 240 -13.65 1.61 -11.31
C PHE A 240 -13.93 2.32 -9.98
N LEU A 241 -14.94 1.86 -9.22
CA LEU A 241 -15.27 2.40 -7.91
C LEU A 241 -14.11 2.22 -6.93
N SER A 242 -13.43 1.08 -6.97
CA SER A 242 -12.25 0.85 -6.12
C SER A 242 -11.13 1.83 -6.44
N ILE A 243 -10.81 2.07 -7.72
CA ILE A 243 -9.79 3.06 -8.11
C ILE A 243 -10.22 4.47 -7.67
N PHE A 244 -11.48 4.82 -7.87
CA PHE A 244 -12.04 6.12 -7.46
C PHE A 244 -11.89 6.35 -5.95
N PHE A 245 -12.32 5.39 -5.12
CA PHE A 245 -12.19 5.52 -3.66
C PHE A 245 -10.74 5.49 -3.19
N TRP A 246 -9.89 4.68 -3.83
CA TRP A 246 -8.47 4.59 -3.48
C TRP A 246 -7.74 5.92 -3.77
N LEU A 247 -8.02 6.58 -4.90
CA LEU A 247 -7.42 7.88 -5.23
C LEU A 247 -8.05 9.03 -4.44
N GLY A 248 -9.39 9.08 -4.38
CA GLY A 248 -10.15 10.21 -3.86
C GLY A 248 -10.22 10.31 -2.34
N PHE A 249 -10.12 9.19 -1.61
CA PHE A 249 -10.34 9.17 -0.16
C PHE A 249 -9.17 8.49 0.58
N PRO A 250 -8.14 9.25 0.99
CA PRO A 250 -6.99 8.72 1.72
C PRO A 250 -7.33 7.81 2.93
N PRO A 251 -8.38 8.11 3.75
CA PRO A 251 -8.75 7.24 4.88
C PRO A 251 -9.26 5.85 4.46
N LEU A 252 -9.85 5.71 3.27
CA LEU A 252 -10.45 4.45 2.80
C LEU A 252 -9.46 3.56 2.04
N ARG A 253 -8.24 4.04 1.75
CA ARG A 253 -7.25 3.32 0.94
C ARG A 253 -6.96 1.91 1.44
N GLY A 254 -6.84 1.72 2.75
CA GLY A 254 -6.56 0.41 3.34
C GLY A 254 -7.69 -0.59 3.09
N GLU A 255 -8.93 -0.18 3.33
CA GLU A 255 -10.11 -1.04 3.13
C GLU A 255 -10.31 -1.38 1.65
N VAL A 256 -10.15 -0.39 0.77
CA VAL A 256 -10.27 -0.59 -0.68
C VAL A 256 -9.16 -1.51 -1.22
N SER A 257 -7.92 -1.36 -0.76
CA SER A 257 -6.83 -2.27 -1.11
C SER A 257 -7.10 -3.71 -0.66
N LEU A 258 -7.70 -3.90 0.53
CA LEU A 258 -8.11 -5.22 1.00
C LEU A 258 -9.21 -5.82 0.11
N VAL A 259 -10.24 -5.03 -0.24
CA VAL A 259 -11.32 -5.48 -1.13
C VAL A 259 -10.75 -5.88 -2.49
N LEU A 260 -9.89 -5.06 -3.09
CA LEU A 260 -9.21 -5.39 -4.36
C LEU A 260 -8.38 -6.66 -4.26
N MET A 261 -7.65 -6.86 -3.16
CA MET A 261 -6.86 -8.06 -2.93
C MET A 261 -7.74 -9.31 -2.81
N VAL A 262 -8.80 -9.27 -2.01
CA VAL A 262 -9.74 -10.38 -1.86
C VAL A 262 -10.40 -10.71 -3.19
N TYR A 263 -10.79 -9.70 -3.96
CA TYR A 263 -11.39 -9.85 -5.27
C TYR A 263 -10.43 -10.47 -6.30
N PHE A 264 -9.17 -10.03 -6.32
CA PHE A 264 -8.12 -10.62 -7.14
C PHE A 264 -7.89 -12.09 -6.78
N TYR A 265 -7.72 -12.41 -5.49
CA TYR A 265 -7.56 -13.79 -5.03
C TYR A 265 -8.78 -14.64 -5.39
N ALA A 266 -9.99 -14.09 -5.27
CA ALA A 266 -11.20 -14.83 -5.58
C ALA A 266 -11.25 -15.26 -7.05
N PHE A 267 -10.80 -14.41 -7.98
CA PHE A 267 -10.68 -14.77 -9.39
C PHE A 267 -9.62 -15.83 -9.65
N VAL A 268 -8.46 -15.76 -8.99
CA VAL A 268 -7.41 -16.76 -9.15
C VAL A 268 -7.85 -18.12 -8.59
N VAL A 269 -8.52 -18.14 -7.44
CA VAL A 269 -9.12 -19.36 -6.88
C VAL A 269 -10.20 -19.92 -7.80
N LYS A 270 -11.09 -19.05 -8.32
CA LYS A 270 -12.12 -19.46 -9.30
C LYS A 270 -11.47 -20.12 -10.52
N TRP A 271 -10.41 -19.50 -11.06
CA TRP A 271 -9.69 -19.97 -12.24
C TRP A 271 -9.14 -21.38 -12.04
N ARG A 272 -8.56 -21.69 -10.86
CA ARG A 272 -8.06 -23.04 -10.55
C ARG A 272 -9.15 -24.04 -10.18
N VAL A 273 -10.10 -23.66 -9.34
CA VAL A 273 -11.10 -24.60 -8.80
C VAL A 273 -12.11 -25.01 -9.86
N TYR A 274 -12.64 -24.06 -10.63
CA TYR A 274 -13.65 -24.33 -11.64
C TYR A 274 -13.06 -24.49 -13.05
N GLU A 275 -11.78 -24.19 -13.24
CA GLU A 275 -11.09 -24.32 -14.54
C GLU A 275 -11.80 -23.55 -15.68
N THR A 276 -12.55 -22.51 -15.33
CA THR A 276 -13.28 -21.66 -16.28
C THR A 276 -12.43 -20.47 -16.69
N SER A 277 -12.74 -19.88 -17.86
CA SER A 277 -12.03 -18.67 -18.29
C SER A 277 -12.31 -17.48 -17.36
N VAL A 278 -11.25 -16.73 -17.06
CA VAL A 278 -11.32 -15.55 -16.21
C VAL A 278 -10.69 -14.38 -16.96
N LEU A 279 -11.45 -13.29 -17.13
CA LEU A 279 -11.00 -12.07 -17.82
C LEU A 279 -10.40 -12.34 -19.23
N GLY A 280 -10.93 -13.33 -19.95
CA GLY A 280 -10.47 -13.71 -21.29
C GLY A 280 -9.27 -14.66 -21.33
N ILE A 281 -8.69 -15.03 -20.18
CA ILE A 281 -7.63 -16.03 -20.09
C ILE A 281 -8.26 -17.41 -19.91
N VAL A 282 -7.98 -18.31 -20.85
CA VAL A 282 -8.41 -19.71 -20.79
C VAL A 282 -7.58 -20.45 -19.74
N TYR A 283 -8.21 -21.37 -19.01
CA TYR A 283 -7.49 -22.21 -18.07
C TYR A 283 -6.67 -23.26 -18.83
N GLU A 284 -5.36 -23.27 -18.57
CA GLU A 284 -4.44 -24.30 -19.03
C GLU A 284 -3.65 -24.80 -17.83
N GLU A 285 -3.62 -26.12 -17.64
CA GLU A 285 -2.95 -26.72 -16.48
C GLU A 285 -1.44 -26.43 -16.48
N GLN A 286 -0.79 -26.49 -17.64
CA GLN A 286 0.63 -26.16 -17.80
C GLN A 286 0.92 -24.71 -17.42
N LEU A 287 0.09 -23.77 -17.86
CA LEU A 287 0.22 -22.35 -17.54
C LEU A 287 0.09 -22.12 -16.02
N PHE A 288 -0.86 -22.79 -15.37
CA PHE A 288 -1.06 -22.65 -13.93
C PHE A 288 0.17 -23.11 -13.13
N TYR A 289 0.76 -24.26 -13.48
CA TYR A 289 1.97 -24.75 -12.78
C TYR A 289 3.21 -23.90 -13.05
N ILE A 290 3.36 -23.34 -14.27
CA ILE A 290 4.42 -22.36 -14.55
C ILE A 290 4.26 -21.13 -13.64
N LEU A 291 3.04 -20.59 -13.54
CA LEU A 291 2.74 -19.46 -12.65
C LEU A 291 2.94 -19.79 -11.17
N LEU A 292 2.67 -21.04 -10.76
CA LEU A 292 2.91 -21.52 -9.40
C LEU A 292 4.41 -21.52 -9.07
N LEU A 293 5.26 -21.97 -10.00
CA LEU A 293 6.72 -21.93 -9.83
C LEU A 293 7.25 -20.50 -9.75
N ILE A 294 6.79 -19.62 -10.65
CA ILE A 294 7.14 -18.19 -10.65
C ILE A 294 6.73 -17.55 -9.31
N SER A 295 5.51 -17.85 -8.84
CA SER A 295 4.99 -17.36 -7.57
C SER A 295 5.82 -17.86 -6.38
N GLY A 296 6.21 -19.14 -6.39
CA GLY A 296 7.11 -19.72 -5.39
C GLY A 296 8.47 -19.03 -5.34
N PHE A 297 9.04 -18.71 -6.50
CA PHE A 297 10.29 -17.95 -6.60
C PHE A 297 10.16 -16.53 -6.03
N PHE A 298 9.08 -15.81 -6.33
CA PHE A 298 8.84 -14.48 -5.75
C PHE A 298 8.59 -14.52 -4.24
N LEU A 299 7.89 -15.53 -3.73
CA LEU A 299 7.71 -15.72 -2.30
C LEU A 299 9.05 -15.99 -1.60
N TRP A 300 9.93 -16.79 -2.22
CA TRP A 300 11.29 -17.00 -1.73
C TRP A 300 12.13 -15.72 -1.73
N LEU A 301 11.93 -14.83 -2.72
CA LEU A 301 12.60 -13.52 -2.80
C LEU A 301 12.06 -12.46 -1.84
N THR A 302 10.85 -12.65 -1.30
CA THR A 302 10.16 -11.66 -0.44
C THR A 302 11.00 -11.08 0.71
N PRO A 303 11.76 -11.87 1.51
CA PRO A 303 12.62 -11.31 2.56
C PRO A 303 13.70 -10.37 2.01
N PHE A 304 14.24 -10.63 0.83
CA PHE A 304 15.25 -9.77 0.18
C PHE A 304 14.64 -8.46 -0.32
N VAL A 305 13.41 -8.51 -0.84
CA VAL A 305 12.68 -7.33 -1.31
C VAL A 305 12.36 -6.37 -0.15
N GLY A 306 11.97 -6.89 1.02
CA GLY A 306 11.72 -6.07 2.20
C GLY A 306 13.00 -5.40 2.76
N MET A 307 14.14 -6.08 2.68
CA MET A 307 15.43 -5.47 2.99
C MET A 307 15.79 -4.37 1.98
N PHE A 308 15.54 -4.61 0.68
CA PHE A 308 15.78 -3.63 -0.36
C PHE A 308 14.91 -2.37 -0.19
N SER A 309 13.62 -2.50 0.11
CA SER A 309 12.76 -1.32 0.31
C SER A 309 13.24 -0.45 1.47
N THR A 310 13.69 -1.07 2.55
CA THR A 310 14.20 -0.35 3.74
C THR A 310 15.56 0.30 3.43
N THR A 311 16.44 -0.43 2.73
CA THR A 311 17.80 0.02 2.41
C THR A 311 17.82 1.07 1.30
N ALA A 312 16.99 0.93 0.27
CA ALA A 312 16.91 1.87 -0.84
C ALA A 312 16.45 3.26 -0.39
N VAL A 313 15.49 3.33 0.54
CA VAL A 313 15.08 4.59 1.18
C VAL A 313 16.23 5.18 2.00
N PHE A 314 16.95 4.35 2.74
CA PHE A 314 18.08 4.81 3.57
C PHE A 314 19.29 5.27 2.74
N VAL A 315 19.61 4.57 1.65
CA VAL A 315 20.72 4.91 0.74
C VAL A 315 20.40 6.16 -0.07
N TYR A 316 19.14 6.34 -0.50
CA TYR A 316 18.72 7.60 -1.13
C TYR A 316 18.70 8.77 -0.13
N TYR A 317 18.56 8.49 1.17
CA TYR A 317 18.58 9.50 2.23
C TYR A 317 20.01 9.94 2.65
N ARG A 318 21.04 9.16 2.33
CA ARG A 318 22.43 9.41 2.74
C ARG A 318 23.21 10.19 1.69
#